data_AF-A0A9E4IG14-F1
#
_entry.id   AF-A0A9E4IG14-F1
#
_cell.length_a   1.000
_cell.length_b   1.000
_cell.length_c   1.000
_cell.angle_alpha   90.00
_cell.angle_beta   90.00
_cell.angle_gamma   90.00
#
_symmetry.space_group_name_H-M   'P 1'
#
loop_
_entity.id
_entity.type
_entity.pdbx_description
1 polymer ?
#
loop_
_entity_poly.entity_id
_entity_poly.type
_entity_poly.pdbx_seq_one_letter_code
_entity_poly.pdbx_strand_id
1 'polypeptide(L)'
;MTPEQAGWNWCGIMVLELAAGETRKIELEESEAAVVPLQGSCRVETTTITFKLEGRANVFSGLTDLCFLPRGSEMTIFSEEGGRFCVATSRATHPTEPRYYPASAVDVDLRGAGQATRQINNLLTADVPGPERLLVVEVLTPAGNWSSYPPHKHDELSECETPLEEIYYFEIQGADGFGFHRTYTLDGEIDETVTVRSGDVFLVPRGYHGPCVAAPGYHMYYLNVMAGPQPGREWLICTDPAYQWLWEEWTTQPTDPRLPLY
;
A
#
# COMPACT_ATOMS: atom_id res chain seq x y z
N MET A 1 -8.00 11.48 0.37
CA MET A 1 -8.81 10.78 -0.64
C MET A 1 -9.79 9.87 0.08
N THR A 2 -11.08 10.19 0.06
CA THR A 2 -12.15 9.32 0.57
C THR A 2 -12.72 8.47 -0.58
N PRO A 3 -13.50 7.41 -0.29
CA PRO A 3 -14.21 6.66 -1.32
C PRO A 3 -15.05 7.55 -2.25
N GLU A 4 -15.75 8.54 -1.70
CA GLU A 4 -16.59 9.48 -2.46
C GLU A 4 -15.76 10.37 -3.38
N GLN A 5 -14.59 10.82 -2.93
CA GLN A 5 -13.67 11.62 -3.75
C GLN A 5 -13.06 10.80 -4.89
N ALA A 6 -12.78 9.52 -4.63
CA ALA A 6 -12.27 8.58 -5.61
C ALA A 6 -13.34 8.10 -6.61
N GLY A 7 -14.63 8.29 -6.29
CA GLY A 7 -15.73 7.83 -7.13
C GLY A 7 -16.01 6.33 -7.00
N TRP A 8 -15.64 5.71 -5.87
CA TRP A 8 -15.80 4.28 -5.62
C TRP A 8 -16.34 3.99 -4.21
N ASN A 9 -16.29 2.75 -3.73
CA ASN A 9 -17.09 2.32 -2.58
C ASN A 9 -16.31 2.03 -1.30
N TRP A 10 -15.04 1.63 -1.37
CA TRP A 10 -14.38 0.95 -0.26
C TRP A 10 -13.16 1.69 0.27
N CYS A 11 -12.08 1.78 -0.49
CA CYS A 11 -10.80 2.20 0.08
C CYS A 11 -10.60 3.72 0.08
N GLY A 12 -9.78 4.20 1.00
CA GLY A 12 -9.42 5.60 1.15
C GLY A 12 -8.03 5.75 1.74
N ILE A 13 -7.46 6.94 1.60
CA ILE A 13 -6.14 7.27 2.14
C ILE A 13 -6.09 8.73 2.60
N MET A 14 -5.40 8.95 3.71
CA MET A 14 -5.00 10.26 4.19
C MET A 14 -3.53 10.21 4.62
N VAL A 15 -2.69 11.05 4.01
CA VAL A 15 -1.31 11.24 4.47
C VAL A 15 -1.25 12.50 5.31
N LEU A 16 -0.87 12.34 6.57
CA LEU A 16 -0.73 13.40 7.53
C LEU A 16 0.73 13.81 7.62
N GLU A 17 1.01 15.10 7.56
CA GLU A 17 2.26 15.68 8.00
C GLU A 17 1.99 16.43 9.29
N LEU A 18 2.68 16.04 10.37
CA LEU A 18 2.53 16.65 11.69
C LEU A 18 3.85 17.33 12.06
N ALA A 19 3.77 18.58 12.51
CA ALA A 19 4.88 19.23 13.17
C ALA A 19 5.14 18.58 14.56
N ALA A 20 6.32 18.87 15.13
CA ALA A 20 6.67 18.44 16.49
C ALA A 20 5.62 18.92 17.50
N GLY A 21 5.09 17.98 18.29
CA GLY A 21 4.06 18.22 19.29
C GLY A 21 2.63 18.39 18.73
N GLU A 22 2.43 18.27 17.42
CA GLU A 22 1.11 18.43 16.80
C GLU A 22 0.23 17.18 16.97
N THR A 23 -1.08 17.40 17.03
CA THR A 23 -2.08 16.34 17.08
C THR A 23 -3.05 16.42 15.91
N ARG A 24 -3.55 15.25 15.49
CA ARG A 24 -4.65 15.15 14.53
C ARG A 24 -5.73 14.20 15.05
N LYS A 25 -6.94 14.72 15.23
CA LYS A 25 -8.13 13.94 15.55
C LYS A 25 -8.80 13.43 14.27
N ILE A 26 -9.19 12.15 14.25
CA ILE A 26 -9.90 11.50 13.15
C ILE A 26 -11.04 10.65 13.72
N GLU A 27 -12.22 10.80 13.14
CA GLU A 27 -13.40 9.98 13.42
C GLU A 27 -13.60 9.05 12.23
N LEU A 28 -13.70 7.74 12.50
CA LEU A 28 -13.74 6.75 11.43
C LEU A 28 -15.15 6.42 10.95
N GLU A 29 -16.19 6.76 11.71
CA GLU A 29 -17.60 6.51 11.37
C GLU A 29 -17.84 5.07 10.84
N GLU A 30 -18.03 4.89 9.52
CA GLU A 30 -18.25 3.60 8.86
C GLU A 30 -16.98 2.90 8.38
N SER A 31 -15.81 3.51 8.54
CA SER A 31 -14.53 3.01 8.04
C SER A 31 -13.71 2.34 9.14
N GLU A 32 -12.98 1.30 8.82
CA GLU A 32 -11.84 0.85 9.61
C GLU A 32 -10.55 1.50 9.09
N ALA A 33 -9.50 1.54 9.90
CA ALA A 33 -8.26 2.21 9.52
C ALA A 33 -6.99 1.54 10.04
N ALA A 34 -5.93 1.64 9.24
CA ALA A 34 -4.57 1.36 9.63
C ALA A 34 -3.76 2.67 9.67
N VAL A 35 -3.02 2.89 10.75
CA VAL A 35 -2.05 3.99 10.86
C VAL A 35 -0.65 3.45 10.64
N VAL A 36 -0.01 3.89 9.57
CA VAL A 36 1.32 3.44 9.11
C VAL A 36 2.28 4.64 9.13
N PRO A 37 3.30 4.65 10.01
CA PRO A 37 4.37 5.64 9.97
C PRO A 37 5.20 5.55 8.68
N LEU A 38 5.16 6.61 7.88
CA LEU A 38 6.01 6.78 6.71
C LEU A 38 7.35 7.41 7.11
N GLN A 39 7.32 8.26 8.14
CA GLN A 39 8.48 8.94 8.72
C GLN A 39 8.17 9.34 10.17
N GLY A 40 9.08 9.05 11.09
CA GLY A 40 8.97 9.39 12.51
C GLY A 40 8.07 8.45 13.31
N SER A 41 8.15 8.52 14.63
CA SER A 41 7.31 7.75 15.56
C SER A 41 6.08 8.56 15.99
N CYS A 42 5.01 7.87 16.39
CA CYS A 42 3.79 8.51 16.90
C CYS A 42 3.09 7.70 17.98
N ARG A 43 2.14 8.36 18.66
CA ARG A 43 1.12 7.73 19.49
C ARG A 43 -0.23 7.84 18.81
N VAL A 44 -0.98 6.76 18.82
CA VAL A 44 -2.38 6.71 18.40
C VAL A 44 -3.23 6.43 19.64
N GLU A 45 -4.08 7.39 19.99
CA GLU A 45 -4.86 7.37 21.22
C GLU A 45 -6.35 7.30 20.90
N THR A 46 -7.03 6.32 21.48
CA THR A 46 -8.48 6.26 21.57
C THR A 46 -8.91 6.52 23.01
N THR A 47 -10.23 6.53 23.27
CA THR A 47 -10.76 6.65 24.63
C THR A 47 -10.23 5.60 25.61
N THR A 48 -9.88 4.41 25.12
CA THR A 48 -9.55 3.24 25.96
C THR A 48 -8.16 2.69 25.75
N ILE A 49 -7.50 2.99 24.62
CA ILE A 49 -6.24 2.37 24.22
C ILE A 49 -5.27 3.43 23.71
N THR A 50 -3.99 3.26 24.03
CA THR A 50 -2.89 4.01 23.41
C THR A 50 -1.93 3.04 22.75
N PHE A 51 -1.71 3.21 21.46
CA PHE A 51 -0.64 2.55 20.72
C PHE A 51 0.54 3.50 20.61
N LYS A 52 1.75 3.01 20.94
CA LYS A 52 3.01 3.68 20.60
C LYS A 52 3.55 2.97 19.37
N LEU A 53 3.73 3.70 18.28
CA LEU A 53 4.24 3.17 17.03
C LEU A 53 5.67 3.65 16.87
N GLU A 54 6.62 2.73 16.96
CA GLU A 54 7.99 3.02 16.56
C GLU A 54 8.06 3.03 15.04
N GLY A 55 8.35 4.22 14.51
CA GLY A 55 8.41 4.44 13.07
C GLY A 55 9.80 4.24 12.51
N ARG A 56 10.05 4.93 11.40
CA ARG A 56 11.30 4.85 10.62
C ARG A 56 11.73 6.24 10.16
N ALA A 57 13.00 6.39 9.80
CA ALA A 57 13.52 7.68 9.32
C ALA A 57 12.88 8.11 7.98
N ASN A 58 12.60 7.14 7.11
CA ASN A 58 11.79 7.26 5.90
C ASN A 58 11.43 5.84 5.42
N VAL A 59 10.57 5.76 4.41
CA VAL A 59 10.07 4.48 3.84
C VAL A 59 11.16 3.56 3.27
N PHE A 60 12.36 4.07 2.96
CA PHE A 60 13.49 3.29 2.46
C PHE A 60 14.45 2.81 3.56
N SER A 61 14.17 3.16 4.83
CA SER A 61 15.10 2.91 5.95
C SER A 61 14.77 1.69 6.80
N GLY A 62 13.66 1.00 6.53
CA GLY A 62 13.25 -0.17 7.31
C GLY A 62 11.74 -0.39 7.33
N LEU A 63 11.37 -1.47 8.02
CA LEU A 63 9.99 -1.74 8.44
C LEU A 63 9.54 -0.74 9.51
N THR A 64 8.23 -0.70 9.79
CA THR A 64 7.63 0.18 10.79
C THR A 64 6.57 -0.58 11.58
N ASP A 65 6.34 -0.16 12.82
CA ASP A 65 5.14 -0.56 13.54
C ASP A 65 3.90 0.01 12.84
N LEU A 66 2.74 -0.62 13.05
CA LEU A 66 1.45 -0.04 12.71
C LEU A 66 0.38 -0.42 13.74
N CYS A 67 -0.73 0.31 13.75
CA CYS A 67 -1.93 -0.14 14.44
C CYS A 67 -3.14 -0.12 13.53
N PHE A 68 -4.11 -0.96 13.88
CA PHE A 68 -5.44 -1.04 13.28
C PHE A 68 -6.49 -0.57 14.29
N LEU A 69 -7.48 0.16 13.79
CA LEU A 69 -8.66 0.58 14.53
C LEU A 69 -9.94 0.20 13.77
N PRO A 70 -10.95 -0.34 14.47
CA PRO A 70 -12.19 -0.77 13.85
C PRO A 70 -13.09 0.42 13.51
N ARG A 71 -14.13 0.15 12.72
CA ARG A 71 -15.21 1.11 12.44
C ARG A 71 -15.82 1.72 13.70
N GLY A 72 -16.21 2.98 13.60
CA GLY A 72 -16.77 3.78 14.68
C GLY A 72 -15.75 4.26 15.71
N SER A 73 -14.45 3.96 15.54
CA SER A 73 -13.43 4.48 16.43
C SER A 73 -13.22 5.98 16.24
N GLU A 74 -12.86 6.63 17.34
CA GLU A 74 -12.27 7.96 17.35
C GLU A 74 -10.80 7.82 17.77
N MET A 75 -9.90 8.46 17.02
CA MET A 75 -8.47 8.46 17.32
C MET A 75 -7.87 9.85 17.30
N THR A 76 -6.83 10.03 18.11
CA THR A 76 -5.91 11.16 18.05
C THR A 76 -4.51 10.64 17.76
N ILE A 77 -3.90 11.12 16.69
CA ILE A 77 -2.51 10.85 16.32
C ILE A 77 -1.67 12.00 16.83
N PHE A 78 -0.64 11.71 17.62
CA PHE A 78 0.31 12.67 18.18
C PHE A 78 1.73 12.25 17.84
N SER A 79 2.59 13.20 17.46
CA SER A 79 4.03 12.95 17.31
C SER A 79 4.85 13.97 18.08
N GLU A 80 5.80 13.49 18.89
CA GLU A 80 6.67 14.35 19.70
C GLU A 80 7.64 15.14 18.81
N GLU A 81 8.28 14.47 17.86
CA GLU A 81 9.29 15.06 16.96
C GLU A 81 8.72 15.47 15.59
N GLY A 82 7.42 15.21 15.37
CA GLY A 82 6.79 15.38 14.07
C GLY A 82 7.09 14.22 13.12
N GLY A 83 6.42 14.19 11.98
CA GLY A 83 6.57 13.11 11.02
C GLY A 83 5.46 13.04 9.98
N ARG A 84 5.49 11.95 9.20
CA ARG A 84 4.49 11.66 8.17
C ARG A 84 3.85 10.30 8.43
N PHE A 85 2.52 10.28 8.43
CA PHE A 85 1.74 9.11 8.81
C PHE A 85 0.64 8.88 7.78
N CYS A 86 0.57 7.67 7.23
CA CYS A 86 -0.53 7.25 6.38
C CYS A 86 -1.65 6.69 7.25
N VAL A 87 -2.87 7.18 7.04
CA VAL A 87 -4.12 6.58 7.51
C VAL A 87 -4.78 5.94 6.30
N ALA A 88 -4.58 4.62 6.16
CA ALA A 88 -5.22 3.80 5.15
C ALA A 88 -6.58 3.34 5.67
N THR A 89 -7.65 3.52 4.89
CA THR A 89 -9.01 3.26 5.36
C THR A 89 -9.76 2.36 4.40
N SER A 90 -10.73 1.61 4.93
CA SER A 90 -11.79 1.01 4.12
C SER A 90 -13.12 1.07 4.83
N ARG A 91 -14.22 1.20 4.09
CA ARG A 91 -15.55 0.98 4.69
C ARG A 91 -15.65 -0.43 5.28
N ALA A 92 -16.31 -0.57 6.42
CA ALA A 92 -16.54 -1.83 7.10
C ALA A 92 -17.96 -1.86 7.68
N THR A 93 -18.50 -3.07 7.87
CA THR A 93 -19.88 -3.29 8.31
C THR A 93 -19.96 -4.04 9.64
N HIS A 94 -18.96 -4.85 9.95
CA HIS A 94 -18.89 -5.67 11.15
C HIS A 94 -17.95 -5.07 12.18
N PRO A 95 -18.22 -5.24 13.49
CA PRO A 95 -17.28 -4.85 14.51
C PRO A 95 -16.05 -5.77 14.48
N THR A 96 -14.88 -5.17 14.66
CA THR A 96 -13.59 -5.85 14.84
C THR A 96 -12.87 -5.23 16.04
N GLU A 97 -11.73 -5.80 16.43
CA GLU A 97 -10.97 -5.34 17.60
C GLU A 97 -9.75 -4.51 17.18
N PRO A 98 -9.41 -3.44 17.90
CA PRO A 98 -8.20 -2.67 17.65
C PRO A 98 -6.95 -3.51 17.92
N ARG A 99 -5.88 -3.30 17.15
CA ARG A 99 -4.69 -4.15 17.21
C ARG A 99 -3.41 -3.38 16.92
N TYR A 100 -2.34 -3.77 17.60
CA TYR A 100 -0.97 -3.32 17.32
C TYR A 100 -0.21 -4.43 16.57
N TYR A 101 0.63 -4.03 15.61
CA TYR A 101 1.51 -4.93 14.88
C TYR A 101 2.93 -4.35 14.94
N PRO A 102 3.88 -5.06 15.57
CA PRO A 102 5.26 -4.62 15.59
C PRO A 102 5.91 -4.80 14.22
N ALA A 103 6.86 -3.95 13.87
CA ALA A 103 7.67 -4.05 12.66
C ALA A 103 8.29 -5.46 12.49
N SER A 104 8.68 -6.09 13.60
CA SER A 104 9.29 -7.43 13.63
C SER A 104 8.35 -8.57 13.23
N ALA A 105 7.04 -8.31 13.13
CA ALA A 105 6.05 -9.28 12.70
C ALA A 105 5.64 -9.12 11.22
N VAL A 106 6.19 -8.13 10.52
CA VAL A 106 5.92 -7.93 9.09
C VAL A 106 6.68 -8.98 8.29
N ASP A 107 5.93 -9.73 7.48
CA ASP A 107 6.50 -10.69 6.54
C ASP A 107 7.03 -9.98 5.29
N VAL A 108 8.23 -10.35 4.86
CA VAL A 108 8.94 -9.73 3.74
C VAL A 108 9.13 -10.75 2.62
N ASP A 109 8.51 -10.48 1.48
CA ASP A 109 8.55 -11.32 0.28
C ASP A 109 9.40 -10.65 -0.82
N LEU A 110 10.21 -11.42 -1.52
CA LEU A 110 10.93 -10.98 -2.71
C LEU A 110 10.26 -11.60 -3.94
N ARG A 111 9.61 -10.77 -4.75
CA ARG A 111 8.81 -11.23 -5.89
C ARG A 111 9.41 -10.79 -7.21
N GLY A 112 9.27 -11.63 -8.22
CA GLY A 112 9.79 -11.40 -9.57
C GLY A 112 11.26 -11.77 -9.72
N ALA A 113 11.83 -11.52 -10.89
CA ALA A 113 13.21 -11.88 -11.20
C ALA A 113 13.91 -10.80 -12.05
N GLY A 114 15.24 -10.75 -11.97
CA GLY A 114 16.05 -9.76 -12.68
C GLY A 114 15.58 -8.32 -12.42
N GLN A 115 15.36 -7.56 -13.50
CA GLN A 115 14.88 -6.19 -13.43
C GLN A 115 13.41 -6.04 -13.00
N ALA A 116 12.70 -7.15 -12.78
CA ALA A 116 11.34 -7.14 -12.22
C ALA A 116 11.29 -7.57 -10.75
N THR A 117 12.45 -7.80 -10.11
CA THR A 117 12.52 -8.11 -8.69
C THR A 117 12.16 -6.89 -7.85
N ARG A 118 11.27 -7.10 -6.88
CA ARG A 118 10.80 -6.13 -5.89
C ARG A 118 10.69 -6.78 -4.51
N GLN A 119 10.81 -5.96 -3.47
CA GLN A 119 10.53 -6.35 -2.10
C GLN A 119 9.10 -5.92 -1.74
N ILE A 120 8.34 -6.81 -1.11
CA ILE A 120 6.98 -6.57 -0.64
C ILE A 120 6.99 -6.78 0.86
N ASN A 121 6.53 -5.79 1.62
CA ASN A 121 6.31 -5.92 3.04
C ASN A 121 4.80 -6.04 3.30
N ASN A 122 4.38 -7.19 3.81
CA ASN A 122 2.99 -7.57 3.99
C ASN A 122 2.44 -7.00 5.32
N LEU A 123 1.92 -5.76 5.30
CA LEU A 123 1.51 -5.05 6.52
C LEU A 123 0.19 -5.57 7.09
N LEU A 124 -0.85 -5.63 6.25
CA LEU A 124 -2.20 -6.11 6.61
C LEU A 124 -2.76 -6.95 5.46
N THR A 125 -2.13 -8.08 5.15
CA THR A 125 -2.63 -9.06 4.19
C THR A 125 -3.77 -9.91 4.79
N ALA A 126 -4.41 -10.74 3.97
CA ALA A 126 -5.61 -11.51 4.34
C ALA A 126 -5.41 -12.43 5.58
N ASP A 127 -4.19 -12.95 5.74
CA ASP A 127 -3.78 -13.79 6.86
C ASP A 127 -3.49 -13.01 8.15
N VAL A 128 -3.38 -11.68 8.06
CA VAL A 128 -3.17 -10.81 9.21
C VAL A 128 -4.53 -10.47 9.85
N PRO A 129 -4.75 -10.84 11.13
CA PRO A 129 -6.03 -10.62 11.80
C PRO A 129 -6.23 -9.13 12.11
N GLY A 130 -7.47 -8.65 12.11
CA GLY A 130 -7.83 -7.29 12.53
C GLY A 130 -8.88 -6.69 11.59
N PRO A 131 -8.50 -6.33 10.35
CA PRO A 131 -9.43 -5.73 9.40
C PRO A 131 -10.48 -6.69 8.85
N GLU A 132 -11.68 -6.16 8.57
CA GLU A 132 -12.75 -6.85 7.84
C GLU A 132 -12.51 -6.83 6.32
N ARG A 133 -12.02 -5.71 5.78
CA ARG A 133 -11.87 -5.47 4.33
C ARG A 133 -10.52 -4.89 3.93
N LEU A 134 -9.89 -4.11 4.82
CA LEU A 134 -8.68 -3.38 4.51
C LEU A 134 -7.52 -4.34 4.23
N LEU A 135 -6.87 -4.14 3.09
CA LEU A 135 -5.60 -4.73 2.72
C LEU A 135 -4.56 -3.61 2.59
N VAL A 136 -3.40 -3.78 3.21
CA VAL A 136 -2.30 -2.83 3.10
C VAL A 136 -1.00 -3.59 2.86
N VAL A 137 -0.29 -3.23 1.80
CA VAL A 137 1.07 -3.71 1.52
C VAL A 137 1.93 -2.53 1.10
N GLU A 138 3.22 -2.62 1.33
CA GLU A 138 4.17 -1.68 0.73
C GLU A 138 5.18 -2.42 -0.13
N VAL A 139 5.60 -1.77 -1.22
CA VAL A 139 6.49 -2.36 -2.21
C VAL A 139 7.66 -1.44 -2.47
N LEU A 140 8.85 -2.03 -2.41
CA LEU A 140 10.12 -1.39 -2.68
C LEU A 140 10.66 -1.91 -4.01
N THR A 141 10.85 -0.99 -4.93
CA THR A 141 11.31 -1.25 -6.29
C THR A 141 12.70 -0.65 -6.46
N PRO A 142 13.74 -1.49 -6.67
CA PRO A 142 15.10 -1.01 -6.89
C PRO A 142 15.17 -0.04 -8.07
N ALA A 143 16.13 0.88 -8.05
CA ALA A 143 16.27 1.89 -9.08
C ALA A 143 16.49 1.23 -10.46
N GLY A 144 15.74 1.66 -11.47
CA GLY A 144 15.75 1.03 -12.81
C GLY A 144 14.93 -0.26 -12.94
N ASN A 145 14.36 -0.78 -11.83
CA ASN A 145 13.51 -1.97 -11.88
C ASN A 145 12.05 -1.62 -12.16
N TRP A 146 11.32 -2.68 -12.49
CA TRP A 146 9.90 -2.71 -12.76
C TRP A 146 9.20 -3.48 -11.65
N SER A 147 8.03 -3.02 -11.23
CA SER A 147 7.22 -3.68 -10.22
C SER A 147 5.74 -3.65 -10.60
N SER A 148 4.94 -4.41 -9.85
CA SER A 148 3.59 -4.82 -10.29
C SER A 148 3.61 -5.36 -11.74
N TYR A 149 4.72 -6.02 -12.09
CA TYR A 149 4.97 -6.67 -13.38
C TYR A 149 5.15 -8.19 -13.16
N PRO A 150 4.68 -9.08 -14.06
CA PRO A 150 3.84 -8.77 -15.21
C PRO A 150 2.53 -8.08 -14.78
N PRO A 151 1.90 -7.28 -15.65
CA PRO A 151 0.69 -6.54 -15.30
C PRO A 151 -0.38 -7.51 -14.83
N HIS A 152 -1.10 -7.13 -13.78
CA HIS A 152 -2.21 -7.92 -13.27
C HIS A 152 -3.41 -7.03 -12.98
N LYS A 153 -4.57 -7.67 -12.88
CA LYS A 153 -5.81 -7.03 -12.49
C LYS A 153 -6.51 -7.83 -11.40
N HIS A 154 -7.40 -7.15 -10.70
CA HIS A 154 -8.27 -7.70 -9.68
C HIS A 154 -9.54 -6.82 -9.59
N ASP A 155 -10.29 -6.78 -10.69
CA ASP A 155 -11.38 -5.81 -10.90
C ASP A 155 -12.77 -6.46 -11.08
N GLU A 156 -12.82 -7.78 -11.19
CA GLU A 156 -14.05 -8.57 -11.26
C GLU A 156 -13.99 -9.77 -10.31
N LEU A 157 -15.08 -10.52 -10.18
CA LEU A 157 -15.10 -11.78 -9.44
C LEU A 157 -15.00 -12.95 -10.41
N SER A 158 -13.91 -13.70 -10.35
CA SER A 158 -13.71 -14.90 -11.18
C SER A 158 -12.94 -15.98 -10.42
N GLU A 159 -12.48 -17.03 -11.12
CA GLU A 159 -11.63 -18.06 -10.53
C GLU A 159 -10.23 -17.55 -10.19
N CYS A 160 -9.70 -16.56 -10.93
CA CYS A 160 -8.33 -16.07 -10.74
C CYS A 160 -8.23 -14.73 -10.00
N GLU A 161 -9.34 -14.02 -9.75
CA GLU A 161 -9.31 -12.71 -9.11
C GLU A 161 -10.53 -12.41 -8.24
N THR A 162 -10.32 -11.47 -7.34
CA THR A 162 -11.34 -10.85 -6.49
C THR A 162 -11.39 -9.34 -6.78
N PRO A 163 -12.57 -8.72 -6.80
CA PRO A 163 -12.67 -7.29 -7.10
C PRO A 163 -12.14 -6.47 -5.92
N LEU A 164 -11.07 -5.72 -6.13
CA LEU A 164 -10.43 -4.83 -5.16
C LEU A 164 -10.14 -3.48 -5.81
N GLU A 165 -10.69 -2.42 -5.22
CA GLU A 165 -10.23 -1.06 -5.48
C GLU A 165 -8.81 -0.91 -4.93
N GLU A 166 -7.89 -0.27 -5.66
CA GLU A 166 -6.51 -0.09 -5.21
C GLU A 166 -6.04 1.35 -5.34
N ILE A 167 -5.43 1.86 -4.27
CA ILE A 167 -4.73 3.15 -4.22
C ILE A 167 -3.23 2.88 -4.19
N TYR A 168 -2.47 3.59 -5.01
CA TYR A 168 -1.01 3.69 -4.91
C TYR A 168 -0.63 5.04 -4.31
N TYR A 169 0.09 5.06 -3.21
CA TYR A 169 0.79 6.25 -2.71
C TYR A 169 2.29 6.09 -2.94
N PHE A 170 2.91 7.02 -3.66
CA PHE A 170 4.30 6.92 -4.08
C PHE A 170 5.25 7.73 -3.20
N GLU A 171 6.42 7.16 -2.96
CA GLU A 171 7.62 7.86 -2.49
C GLU A 171 8.78 7.49 -3.41
N ILE A 172 9.55 8.48 -3.86
CA ILE A 172 10.74 8.26 -4.69
C ILE A 172 11.95 8.76 -3.92
N GLN A 173 12.99 7.94 -3.85
CA GLN A 173 14.22 8.33 -3.18
C GLN A 173 14.83 9.53 -3.89
N GLY A 174 15.21 10.58 -3.14
CA GLY A 174 15.86 11.77 -3.68
C GLY A 174 14.89 12.83 -4.22
N ALA A 175 15.28 14.11 -4.09
CA ALA A 175 14.40 15.25 -4.39
C ALA A 175 14.00 15.38 -5.88
N ASP A 176 14.89 14.97 -6.80
CA ASP A 176 14.65 14.99 -8.24
C ASP A 176 14.19 13.64 -8.81
N GLY A 177 13.91 12.68 -7.91
CA GLY A 177 13.48 11.34 -8.29
C GLY A 177 12.10 11.34 -8.95
N PHE A 178 11.91 10.42 -9.89
CA PHE A 178 10.61 10.15 -10.50
C PHE A 178 10.48 8.67 -10.87
N GLY A 179 9.27 8.28 -11.24
CA GLY A 179 9.02 7.02 -11.93
C GLY A 179 7.83 7.11 -12.86
N PHE A 180 7.41 5.98 -13.40
CA PHE A 180 6.19 5.88 -14.21
C PHE A 180 5.23 4.88 -13.60
N HIS A 181 3.93 5.14 -13.75
CA HIS A 181 2.87 4.17 -13.47
C HIS A 181 1.99 4.06 -14.71
N ARG A 182 1.55 2.83 -15.02
CA ARG A 182 0.59 2.57 -16.09
C ARG A 182 -0.61 1.76 -15.58
N THR A 183 -1.80 2.16 -16.03
CA THR A 183 -3.03 1.39 -15.90
C THR A 183 -3.72 1.33 -17.24
N TYR A 184 -4.21 0.15 -17.63
CA TYR A 184 -4.94 -0.01 -18.88
C TYR A 184 -6.01 -1.11 -18.81
N THR A 185 -7.05 -0.98 -19.63
CA THR A 185 -8.09 -2.00 -19.82
C THR A 185 -8.07 -2.53 -21.25
N LEU A 186 -8.52 -3.76 -21.47
CA LEU A 186 -8.52 -4.36 -22.81
C LEU A 186 -9.54 -3.72 -23.76
N ASP A 187 -10.59 -3.11 -23.20
CA ASP A 187 -11.58 -2.32 -23.94
C ASP A 187 -11.07 -0.91 -24.32
N GLY A 188 -9.92 -0.49 -23.78
CA GLY A 188 -9.32 0.82 -24.02
C GLY A 188 -10.00 2.00 -23.34
N GLU A 189 -10.97 1.78 -22.45
CA GLU A 189 -11.57 2.89 -21.67
C GLU A 189 -10.57 3.54 -20.70
N ILE A 190 -9.58 2.78 -20.24
CA ILE A 190 -8.43 3.27 -19.48
C ILE A 190 -7.17 2.87 -20.26
N ASP A 191 -6.30 3.85 -20.55
CA ASP A 191 -4.92 3.63 -21.03
C ASP A 191 -4.08 4.83 -20.61
N GLU A 192 -3.75 4.88 -19.33
CA GLU A 192 -3.07 6.00 -18.69
C GLU A 192 -1.62 5.63 -18.39
N THR A 193 -0.69 6.48 -18.78
CA THR A 193 0.71 6.40 -18.36
C THR A 193 1.13 7.73 -17.78
N VAL A 194 1.44 7.75 -16.49
CA VAL A 194 1.74 8.97 -15.74
C VAL A 194 3.15 8.93 -15.18
N THR A 195 3.76 10.10 -15.06
CA THR A 195 4.98 10.26 -14.26
C THR A 195 4.59 10.48 -12.80
N VAL A 196 5.19 9.73 -11.88
CA VAL A 196 4.93 9.81 -10.43
C VAL A 196 6.15 10.33 -9.67
N ARG A 197 5.90 11.02 -8.56
CA ARG A 197 6.87 11.62 -7.62
C ARG A 197 6.49 11.31 -6.18
N SER A 198 7.39 11.65 -5.27
CA SER A 198 7.12 11.60 -3.83
C SER A 198 5.87 12.39 -3.45
N GLY A 199 4.94 11.73 -2.77
CA GLY A 199 3.67 12.30 -2.34
C GLY A 199 2.51 12.06 -3.31
N ASP A 200 2.78 11.60 -4.53
CA ASP A 200 1.72 11.38 -5.52
C ASP A 200 0.83 10.19 -5.14
N VAL A 201 -0.45 10.30 -5.48
CA VAL A 201 -1.46 9.25 -5.30
C VAL A 201 -2.06 8.93 -6.66
N PHE A 202 -2.15 7.63 -6.98
CA PHE A 202 -2.83 7.13 -8.17
C PHE A 202 -3.94 6.16 -7.78
N LEU A 203 -5.09 6.26 -8.45
CA LEU A 203 -6.27 5.45 -8.18
C LEU A 203 -6.46 4.44 -9.31
N VAL A 204 -6.63 3.18 -8.93
CA VAL A 204 -6.86 2.08 -9.87
C VAL A 204 -8.27 1.52 -9.63
N PRO A 205 -9.27 1.98 -10.39
CA PRO A 205 -10.64 1.49 -10.24
C PRO A 205 -10.86 0.13 -10.92
N ARG A 206 -10.13 -0.13 -12.01
CA ARG A 206 -10.14 -1.38 -12.76
C ARG A 206 -8.98 -1.44 -13.75
N GLY A 207 -8.79 -2.60 -14.39
CA GLY A 207 -7.80 -2.83 -15.43
C GLY A 207 -6.49 -3.40 -14.91
N TYR A 208 -5.59 -3.71 -15.84
CA TYR A 208 -4.23 -4.10 -15.56
C TYR A 208 -3.44 -2.91 -15.06
N HIS A 209 -2.78 -3.07 -13.92
CA HIS A 209 -2.07 -2.02 -13.22
C HIS A 209 -0.73 -2.51 -12.71
N GLY A 210 0.23 -1.59 -12.71
CA GLY A 210 1.61 -2.00 -12.86
C GLY A 210 1.87 -2.41 -14.31
N PRO A 211 2.81 -1.77 -14.99
CA PRO A 211 4.12 -1.55 -14.40
C PRO A 211 4.23 -0.22 -13.66
N CYS A 212 4.78 -0.29 -12.45
CA CYS A 212 5.47 0.83 -11.84
C CYS A 212 6.95 0.72 -12.23
N VAL A 213 7.53 1.79 -12.75
CA VAL A 213 8.90 1.80 -13.28
C VAL A 213 9.72 2.83 -12.52
N ALA A 214 10.71 2.37 -11.76
CA ALA A 214 11.62 3.24 -11.03
C ALA A 214 12.66 3.82 -11.99
N ALA A 215 12.87 5.15 -11.96
CA ALA A 215 13.93 5.75 -12.76
C ALA A 215 15.32 5.24 -12.31
N PRO A 216 16.30 5.13 -13.23
CA PRO A 216 17.67 4.79 -12.86
C PRO A 216 18.22 5.75 -11.80
N GLY A 217 18.87 5.21 -10.77
CA GLY A 217 19.42 5.97 -9.64
C GLY A 217 18.44 6.29 -8.50
N TYR A 218 17.14 6.05 -8.67
CA TYR A 218 16.13 6.38 -7.66
C TYR A 218 15.28 5.16 -7.27
N HIS A 219 15.40 4.69 -6.02
CA HIS A 219 14.50 3.67 -5.50
C HIS A 219 13.06 4.22 -5.45
N MET A 220 12.09 3.38 -5.80
CA MET A 220 10.68 3.70 -5.70
C MET A 220 10.04 2.89 -4.58
N TYR A 221 9.22 3.55 -3.79
CA TYR A 221 8.32 2.97 -2.82
C TYR A 221 6.89 3.26 -3.26
N TYR A 222 6.00 2.31 -3.03
CA TYR A 222 4.58 2.62 -2.95
C TYR A 222 3.88 1.83 -1.86
N LEU A 223 2.91 2.49 -1.21
CA LEU A 223 1.97 1.87 -0.30
C LEU A 223 0.66 1.61 -1.06
N ASN A 224 0.21 0.37 -1.08
CA ASN A 224 -1.06 -0.03 -1.63
C ASN A 224 -2.12 -0.08 -0.54
N VAL A 225 -3.26 0.56 -0.80
CA VAL A 225 -4.47 0.43 0.02
C VAL A 225 -5.54 -0.20 -0.83
N MET A 226 -5.98 -1.40 -0.42
CA MET A 226 -6.95 -2.19 -1.14
C MET A 226 -8.16 -2.52 -0.28
N ALA A 227 -9.34 -2.56 -0.89
CA ALA A 227 -10.55 -3.11 -0.29
C ALA A 227 -11.60 -3.44 -1.37
N GLY A 228 -12.51 -4.34 -1.05
CA GLY A 228 -13.54 -4.77 -1.99
C GLY A 228 -14.77 -5.39 -1.33
N PRO A 229 -15.77 -5.77 -2.13
CA PRO A 229 -17.05 -6.26 -1.63
C PRO A 229 -16.99 -7.69 -1.08
N GLN A 230 -16.00 -8.49 -1.49
CA GLN A 230 -15.91 -9.88 -1.05
C GLN A 230 -15.49 -9.98 0.42
N PRO A 231 -16.15 -10.84 1.22
CA PRO A 231 -15.67 -11.16 2.55
C PRO A 231 -14.34 -11.93 2.46
N GLY A 232 -13.55 -11.93 3.54
CA GLY A 232 -12.33 -12.74 3.63
C GLY A 232 -11.06 -12.08 3.10
N ARG A 233 -11.16 -10.90 2.46
CA ARG A 233 -9.99 -10.08 2.04
C ARG A 233 -9.02 -10.83 1.13
N GLU A 234 -9.49 -11.82 0.38
CA GLU A 234 -8.65 -12.58 -0.53
C GLU A 234 -8.08 -11.65 -1.61
N TRP A 235 -6.76 -11.65 -1.78
CA TRP A 235 -6.06 -10.88 -2.82
C TRP A 235 -5.70 -11.82 -3.97
N LEU A 236 -6.69 -12.14 -4.80
CA LEU A 236 -6.50 -12.94 -6.00
C LEU A 236 -6.29 -12.01 -7.19
N ILE A 237 -5.30 -12.33 -8.03
CA ILE A 237 -4.91 -11.50 -9.17
C ILE A 237 -4.85 -12.32 -10.45
N CYS A 238 -5.34 -11.77 -11.56
CA CYS A 238 -5.16 -12.35 -12.88
C CYS A 238 -4.05 -11.60 -13.63
N THR A 239 -2.98 -12.31 -14.01
CA THR A 239 -1.94 -11.75 -14.90
C THR A 239 -2.50 -11.55 -16.31
N ASP A 240 -2.11 -10.47 -16.97
CA ASP A 240 -2.43 -10.26 -18.39
C ASP A 240 -1.90 -11.43 -19.24
N PRO A 241 -2.78 -12.16 -19.96
CA PRO A 241 -2.40 -13.29 -20.81
C PRO A 241 -1.26 -13.00 -21.79
N ALA A 242 -1.13 -11.76 -22.27
CA ALA A 242 -0.07 -11.36 -23.19
C ALA A 242 1.35 -11.45 -22.56
N TYR A 243 1.43 -11.48 -21.23
CA TYR A 243 2.68 -11.48 -20.47
C TYR A 243 2.87 -12.74 -19.60
N GLN A 244 1.96 -13.72 -19.65
CA GLN A 244 2.06 -14.95 -18.85
C GLN A 244 3.36 -15.74 -19.11
N TRP A 245 3.89 -15.68 -20.33
CA TRP A 245 5.15 -16.34 -20.72
C TRP A 245 6.36 -15.89 -19.87
N LEU A 246 6.31 -14.69 -19.27
CA LEU A 246 7.40 -14.20 -18.41
C LEU A 246 7.60 -15.05 -17.15
N TRP A 247 6.53 -15.66 -16.64
CA TRP A 247 6.63 -16.52 -15.45
C TRP A 247 7.55 -17.72 -15.70
N GLU A 248 7.56 -18.26 -16.92
CA GLU A 248 8.46 -19.36 -17.29
C GLU A 248 9.91 -18.88 -17.42
N GLU A 249 10.15 -17.72 -18.04
CA GLU A 249 11.51 -17.17 -18.20
C GLU A 249 12.17 -16.82 -16.86
N TRP A 250 11.39 -16.31 -15.90
CA TRP A 250 11.88 -15.88 -14.60
C TRP A 250 12.44 -17.00 -13.75
N THR A 251 12.09 -18.25 -14.03
CA THR A 251 12.63 -19.43 -13.33
C THR A 251 14.16 -19.53 -13.37
N THR A 252 14.79 -18.86 -14.33
CA THR A 252 16.25 -18.88 -14.55
C THR A 252 16.97 -17.58 -14.19
N GLN A 253 16.23 -16.51 -13.91
CA GLN A 253 16.81 -15.20 -13.63
C GLN A 253 17.03 -15.03 -12.12
N PRO A 254 18.18 -14.48 -11.70
CA PRO A 254 18.44 -14.25 -10.29
C PRO A 254 17.58 -13.09 -9.76
N THR A 255 17.27 -13.16 -8.46
CA THR A 255 16.78 -12.03 -7.67
C THR A 255 17.78 -10.87 -7.74
N ASP A 256 17.29 -9.64 -7.84
CA ASP A 256 18.14 -8.44 -7.76
C ASP A 256 18.92 -8.40 -6.43
N PRO A 257 20.26 -8.31 -6.48
CA PRO A 257 21.12 -8.40 -5.28
C PRO A 257 21.01 -7.18 -4.36
N ARG A 258 20.30 -6.12 -4.76
CA ARG A 258 20.00 -4.96 -3.91
C ARG A 258 18.89 -5.24 -2.91
N LEU A 259 18.20 -6.37 -3.00
CA LEU A 259 17.07 -6.71 -2.15
C LEU A 259 17.39 -7.82 -1.14
N PRO A 260 16.83 -7.76 0.09
CA PRO A 260 16.02 -6.67 0.62
C PRO A 260 16.83 -5.35 0.76
N LEU A 261 16.17 -4.19 0.69
CA LEU A 261 16.86 -2.89 0.73
C LEU A 261 17.51 -2.60 2.09
N TYR A 262 17.12 -3.30 3.15
CA TYR A 262 17.59 -3.15 4.52
C TYR A 262 17.59 -4.48 5.27
#